data_AF-A0A2P4YBM3-F1
#
_entry.id   AF-A0A2P4YBM3-F1
#
_cell.length_a   1.000
_cell.length_b   1.000
_cell.length_c   1.000
_cell.angle_alpha   90.00
_cell.angle_beta   90.00
_cell.angle_gamma   90.00
#
_symmetry.space_group_name_H-M   'P 1'
#
loop_
_entity.id
_entity.type
_entity.pdbx_description
1 polymer ?
#
loop_
_entity_poly.entity_id
_entity_poly.type
_entity_poly.pdbx_seq_one_letter_code
_entity_poly.pdbx_strand_id
1 'polypeptide(L)' 'MVGIFGGDALRSLAAATPAQTIERIEAFDTYERGLIAHVQGLQAPVTEMKPAKHKPLRLKVNPYEGKEGENLHFWVR' A
#
# COMPACT_ATOMS: atom_id res chain seq x y z
N MET A 1 -5.32 5.17 24.62
CA MET A 1 -5.37 5.17 23.14
C MET A 1 -4.80 6.50 22.67
N VAL A 2 -3.49 6.59 22.54
CA VAL A 2 -2.84 7.78 21.95
C VAL A 2 -2.68 7.46 20.47
N GLY A 3 -3.33 8.24 19.62
CA GLY A 3 -3.27 8.03 18.17
C GLY A 3 -1.86 8.30 17.64
N ILE A 4 -1.65 7.92 16.38
CA ILE A 4 -0.49 8.17 15.51
C ILE A 4 0.09 9.61 15.54
N PHE A 5 -0.60 10.58 16.13
CA PHE A 5 -0.10 11.92 16.37
C PHE A 5 0.25 12.11 17.85
N GLY A 6 1.52 12.42 18.12
CA GLY A 6 2.01 12.75 19.46
C GLY A 6 1.28 13.95 20.06
N GLY A 7 1.20 14.03 21.39
CA GLY A 7 0.46 15.08 22.10
C GLY A 7 0.89 16.51 21.73
N ASP A 8 2.15 16.70 21.34
CA ASP A 8 2.67 17.99 20.86
C ASP A 8 2.13 18.36 19.48
N ALA A 9 1.92 17.39 18.59
CA ALA A 9 1.30 17.64 17.28
C ALA A 9 -0.15 18.10 17.42
N LEU A 10 -0.88 17.54 18.39
CA LEU A 10 -2.25 17.97 18.70
C LEU A 10 -2.26 19.36 19.35
N ARG A 11 -1.28 19.67 20.19
CA ARG A 11 -1.12 21.01 20.78
C ARG A 11 -0.80 22.07 19.73
N SER A 12 0.11 21.77 18.80
CA SER A 12 0.42 22.64 17.66
C SER A 12 -0.77 22.83 16.73
N LEU A 13 -1.59 21.80 16.53
CA LEU A 13 -2.82 21.91 15.75
C LEU A 13 -3.87 22.78 16.45
N ALA A 14 -4.04 22.63 17.78
CA ALA A 14 -4.96 23.44 18.57
C ALA A 14 -4.56 24.92 18.66
N ALA A 15 -3.27 25.22 18.54
CA ALA A 15 -2.74 26.59 18.52
C ALA A 15 -2.76 27.23 17.12
N ALA A 16 -2.98 26.45 16.06
CA ALA A 16 -3.00 26.94 14.69
C ALA A 16 -4.27 27.76 14.43
N THR A 17 -4.11 28.88 13.73
CA THR A 17 -5.27 29.66 13.29
C THR A 17 -6.01 28.93 12.16
N PRO A 18 -7.31 29.24 11.95
CA PRO A 18 -8.07 28.65 10.84
C PRO A 18 -7.38 28.86 9.48
N ALA A 19 -6.82 30.04 9.23
CA ALA A 19 -6.09 30.36 8.00
C ALA A 19 -4.85 29.47 7.80
N GLN A 20 -4.05 29.25 8.85
CA GLN A 20 -2.87 28.37 8.79
C GLN A 20 -3.23 26.90 8.56
N THR A 21 -4.38 26.47 9.08
CA THR A 21 -4.85 25.10 8.86
C THR A 21 -5.31 24.91 7.41
N ILE A 22 -6.01 25.89 6.85
CA ILE A 22 -6.44 25.89 5.44
C ILE A 22 -5.23 25.84 4.51
N GLU A 23 -4.25 26.73 4.67
CA GLU A 23 -3.03 26.71 3.85
C GLU A 23 -2.28 25.38 3.94
N ARG A 24 -2.23 24.78 5.14
CA ARG A 24 -1.58 23.47 5.34
C ARG A 24 -2.34 22.34 4.63
N ILE A 25 -3.67 22.40 4.58
CA ILE A 25 -4.50 21.44 3.84
C ILE A 25 -4.26 21.59 2.34
N GLU A 26 -4.23 22.82 1.82
CA GLU A 26 -3.98 23.08 0.40
C GLU A 26 -2.56 22.67 -0.04
N ALA A 27 -1.56 22.92 0.81
CA ALA A 27 -0.20 22.44 0.59
C ALA A 27 -0.14 20.91 0.55
N PHE A 28 -0.92 20.23 1.39
CA PHE A 28 -0.99 18.77 1.42
C PHE A 28 -1.71 18.20 0.19
N ASP A 29 -2.83 18.80 -0.22
CA ASP A 29 -3.57 18.42 -1.44
C ASP A 29 -2.68 18.57 -2.69
N THR A 30 -1.90 19.65 -2.77
CA THR A 30 -0.94 19.86 -3.86
C THR A 30 0.16 18.79 -3.86
N TYR A 31 0.72 18.47 -2.69
CA TYR A 31 1.74 17.43 -2.55
C TYR A 31 1.20 16.05 -2.93
N GLU A 32 -0.01 15.70 -2.48
CA GLU A 32 -0.67 14.43 -2.80
C GLU A 32 -0.89 14.29 -4.32
N ARG A 33 -1.42 15.33 -4.97
CA ARG A 33 -1.58 15.34 -6.44
C ARG A 33 -0.25 15.17 -7.17
N GLY A 34 0.80 15.85 -6.72
CA GLY A 34 2.15 15.71 -7.28
C GLY A 34 2.70 14.30 -7.13
N LEU A 35 2.49 13.68 -5.96
CA LEU A 35 2.90 12.31 -5.69
C LEU A 35 2.12 11.30 -6.57
N ILE A 36 0.81 11.48 -6.72
CA ILE A 36 -0.01 10.63 -7.59
C ILE A 36 0.45 10.75 -9.05
N ALA A 37 0.67 11.97 -9.54
CA ALA A 37 1.17 12.20 -10.90
C ALA A 37 2.55 11.58 -11.12
N HIS A 38 3.44 11.67 -10.13
CA HIS A 38 4.76 11.05 -10.18
C HIS A 38 4.66 9.51 -10.25
N VAL A 39 3.83 8.91 -9.40
CA VAL A 39 3.61 7.45 -9.39
C VAL A 39 2.94 6.96 -10.68
N GLN A 40 1.98 7.71 -11.22
CA GLN A 40 1.33 7.39 -12.50
C GLN A 40 2.28 7.54 -13.69
N GLY A 41 3.10 8.58 -13.71
CA GLY A 41 4.16 8.76 -14.70
C GLY A 41 5.21 7.64 -14.65
N LEU A 42 5.48 7.11 -13.46
CA LEU A 42 6.34 5.94 -13.25
C LEU A 42 5.66 4.62 -13.66
N GLN A 43 4.33 4.57 -13.66
CA GLN A 43 3.54 3.41 -14.10
C GLN A 43 3.44 3.31 -15.63
N ALA A 44 3.55 4.43 -16.36
CA ALA A 44 3.54 4.46 -17.83
C ALA A 44 4.62 3.55 -18.49
N PRO A 45 5.90 3.51 -18.06
CA PRO A 45 6.90 2.59 -18.61
C PRO A 45 6.67 1.11 -18.23
N VAL A 46 5.72 0.79 -17.34
CA VAL A 46 5.37 -0.61 -16.99
C VAL A 46 4.37 -1.22 -17.99
N THR A 47 3.80 -0.41 -18.89
CA THR A 47 2.68 -0.83 -19.75
C THR A 47 3.11 -1.66 -20.97
N GLU A 48 4.42 -1.79 -21.22
CA GLU A 48 4.94 -2.66 -22.29
C GLU A 48 5.61 -3.94 -21.75
N MET A 49 5.15 -4.48 -20.62
CA MET A 49 5.31 -5.91 -20.41
C MET A 49 4.27 -6.64 -21.27
N LYS A 50 4.68 -7.00 -22.49
CA LYS A 50 4.02 -8.03 -23.33
C LYS A 50 3.47 -9.11 -22.40
N PRO A 51 2.21 -9.56 -22.53
CA PRO A 51 1.73 -10.71 -21.78
C PRO A 51 2.51 -11.92 -22.29
N ALA A 52 3.66 -12.17 -21.68
CA ALA A 52 4.37 -13.41 -21.82
C ALA A 52 3.40 -14.43 -21.23
N LYS A 53 2.77 -15.25 -22.08
CA LYS A 53 2.01 -16.43 -21.68
C LYS A 53 2.78 -17.06 -20.53
N HIS A 54 2.28 -16.90 -19.30
CA HIS A 54 2.96 -17.44 -18.15
C HIS A 54 3.01 -18.94 -18.38
N LYS A 55 4.22 -19.47 -18.61
CA LYS A 55 4.43 -20.90 -18.69
C LYS A 55 3.98 -21.44 -17.34
N PRO A 56 2.99 -22.34 -17.26
CA PRO A 56 2.57 -22.91 -15.98
C PRO A 56 3.82 -23.50 -15.35
N LEU A 57 4.24 -22.93 -14.22
CA LEU A 57 5.41 -23.42 -13.50
C LEU A 57 4.98 -24.76 -12.91
N ARG A 58 5.38 -25.86 -13.58
CA ARG A 58 5.06 -27.22 -13.14
C ARG A 58 5.90 -27.51 -11.89
N LEU A 59 5.41 -27.09 -10.73
CA LEU A 59 6.02 -27.38 -9.44
C LEU A 59 5.76 -28.86 -9.13
N LYS A 60 6.82 -29.66 -9.07
CA LYS A 60 6.74 -31.03 -8.56
C LYS A 60 6.69 -30.95 -7.03
N VAL A 61 5.49 -30.83 -6.48
CA VAL A 61 5.26 -30.91 -5.03
C VAL A 61 5.19 -32.39 -4.66
N ASN A 62 6.05 -32.83 -3.74
CA ASN A 62 5.90 -34.15 -3.16
C ASN A 62 4.67 -34.13 -2.23
N PRO A 63 3.73 -35.08 -2.34
CA PRO A 63 2.62 -35.15 -1.42
C PRO A 63 3.15 -35.33 0.00
N TYR A 64 2.61 -34.53 0.93
CA TYR A 64 2.91 -34.68 2.35
C TYR A 64 2.12 -35.87 2.89
N GLU A 65 2.82 -36.89 3.38
CA GLU A 65 2.21 -37.97 4.17
C GLU A 65 1.87 -37.42 5.56
N GLY A 66 0.74 -36.71 5.64
CA GLY A 66 0.21 -36.24 6.91
C GLY A 66 -0.16 -37.42 7.80
N LYS A 67 0.10 -37.30 9.11
CA LYS A 67 -0.40 -38.29 10.06
C LYS A 67 -1.92 -38.21 10.13
N GLU A 68 -2.57 -39.33 10.47
CA GLU A 68 -4.03 -39.44 10.55
C GLU A 68 -4.61 -38.29 11.43
N GLY A 69 -5.25 -37.31 10.78
CA GLY A 69 -5.80 -36.11 11.43
C GLY A 69 -5.15 -34.76 11.03
N GLU A 70 -4.02 -34.75 10.32
CA GLU A 70 -3.36 -33.53 9.85
C GLU A 70 -3.77 -33.20 8.40
N ASN A 71 -4.73 -32.27 8.21
CA ASN A 71 -5.12 -31.82 6.87
C ASN A 71 -4.41 -30.50 6.51
N LEU A 72 -3.55 -30.53 5.48
CA LEU A 72 -2.85 -29.36 4.97
C LEU A 72 -3.76 -28.58 4.02
N HIS A 73 -4.34 -27.48 4.49
CA HIS A 73 -5.21 -26.63 3.67
C HIS A 73 -4.40 -25.59 2.90
N PHE A 74 -4.27 -25.78 1.58
CA PHE A 74 -3.79 -24.74 0.67
C PHE A 74 -4.97 -23.90 0.18
N TRP A 75 -5.02 -22.63 0.57
CA TRP A 75 -5.90 -21.64 -0.05
C TRP A 75 -5.11 -20.86 -1.09
N VAL A 76 -5.50 -20.96 -2.36
CA VAL A 76 -4.99 -20.10 -3.44
C VAL A 76 -6.08 -19.08 -3.75
N ARG A 77 -5.76 -17.79 -3.67
CA ARG A 77 -6.68 -16.68 -3.99
C ARG A 77 -6.71 -16.42 -5.49
#